data_AF-A0A359H5Z6-F1
#
_entry.id   AF-A0A359H5Z6-F1
#
_cell.length_a   1.000
_cell.length_b   1.000
_cell.length_c   1.000
_cell.angle_alpha   90.00
_cell.angle_beta   90.00
_cell.angle_gamma   90.00
#
_symmetry.space_group_name_H-M   'P 1'
#
loop_
_entity.id
_entity.type
_entity.pdbx_description
1 polymer ?
#
loop_
_entity_poly.entity_id
_entity_poly.type
_entity_poly.pdbx_seq_one_letter_code
_entity_poly.pdbx_strand_id
1 'polypeptide(L)'
;KLLAERASDNKMDVLVSYTGEGSFSNSLTAWKEEGVTMREQFPQAFSNKNSAKFLMFHMYPYMKQTIKEELRRDDVDLILFHEHGMPERQYLTGIPLSKGAEANMEAGKRLFRNWLRKNKQGSEKNEQLKSAWKSYYKIDSTWFAGAFDKEQIKKDSLDDVSMGIVLEDVPAINPNPRIVIFDACYNGDFREESFIGGEYIFAKGKTLVAIGNSVNVLQDKSSSDLLGIIGLGYRVGEWAQLTNILESHIIGDPTFMFKGHKASKKINLRSTDIPYWLKVFKTEQHPDIKGVALHKLFNLKYAALPQLLTETYHSSPYAMLRLQVYHLLQFYNDGRFEKLLKTSVYDPYEFIRRKSTYSMGRIGKDVFIPYIASIYLNDGLDERVRFNAEFCFDLMDMKKLKSEVLSQIESSTSLYNKENIKLEFTRKMNSRMRISEMGLDVANPNLKMSSRLMGVSSLRNNSYHIMVDNYLKILENPTENLNLKIKLAEALGWFTLSHRKGDIINSCKSVASRAGTDEKLRDELLKTANRLEIYMR
;
A
#
# COMPACT_ATOMS: atom_id res chain seq x y z
N LYS A 1 -14.61 21.38 -21.23
CA LYS A 1 -15.05 20.21 -20.42
C LYS A 1 -15.67 20.65 -19.10
N LEU A 2 -14.90 21.23 -18.17
CA LEU A 2 -15.37 21.59 -16.82
C LEU A 2 -16.70 22.35 -16.78
N LEU A 3 -16.85 23.42 -17.56
CA LEU A 3 -18.07 24.23 -17.57
C LEU A 3 -19.31 23.41 -17.97
N ALA A 4 -19.16 22.48 -18.92
CA ALA A 4 -20.24 21.60 -19.35
C ALA A 4 -20.63 20.61 -18.24
N GLU A 5 -19.64 19.97 -17.61
CA GLU A 5 -19.89 19.02 -16.51
C GLU A 5 -20.39 19.69 -15.21
N ARG A 6 -20.10 20.97 -15.00
CA ARG A 6 -20.73 21.73 -13.91
C ARG A 6 -22.20 22.03 -14.19
N ALA A 7 -22.54 22.29 -15.45
CA ALA A 7 -23.91 22.56 -15.86
C ALA A 7 -24.79 21.29 -15.94
N SER A 8 -24.18 20.10 -15.99
CA SER A 8 -24.90 18.82 -16.11
C SER A 8 -25.55 18.36 -14.81
N ASP A 9 -25.29 19.04 -13.68
CA ASP A 9 -25.84 18.67 -12.37
C ASP A 9 -25.54 17.21 -11.96
N ASN A 10 -24.42 16.67 -12.49
CA ASN A 10 -24.03 15.27 -12.34
C ASN A 10 -23.81 14.87 -10.88
N LYS A 11 -24.41 13.76 -10.46
CA LYS A 11 -24.22 13.18 -9.13
C LYS A 11 -23.09 12.15 -9.20
N MET A 12 -22.56 11.77 -8.04
CA MET A 12 -21.62 10.66 -7.93
C MET A 12 -22.40 9.38 -7.66
N ASP A 13 -22.86 8.68 -8.68
CA ASP A 13 -23.70 7.48 -8.57
C ASP A 13 -23.33 6.34 -9.54
N VAL A 14 -22.26 6.48 -10.32
CA VAL A 14 -21.68 5.38 -11.12
C VAL A 14 -20.18 5.24 -10.85
N LEU A 15 -19.79 4.15 -10.20
CA LEU A 15 -18.40 3.81 -9.91
C LEU A 15 -17.98 2.49 -10.56
N VAL A 16 -16.73 2.45 -11.03
CA VAL A 16 -16.06 1.23 -11.45
C VAL A 16 -14.75 1.14 -10.69
N SER A 17 -14.46 -0.02 -10.08
CA SER A 17 -13.13 -0.32 -9.57
C SER A 17 -12.51 -1.45 -10.39
N TYR A 18 -11.22 -1.35 -10.64
CA TYR A 18 -10.42 -2.35 -11.30
C TYR A 18 -9.20 -2.73 -10.46
N THR A 19 -9.01 -4.03 -10.23
CA THR A 19 -7.80 -4.58 -9.60
C THR A 19 -6.96 -5.33 -10.64
N GLY A 20 -5.82 -4.75 -11.01
CA GLY A 20 -4.80 -5.32 -11.89
C GLY A 20 -4.01 -6.46 -11.24
N GLU A 21 -3.25 -7.20 -12.04
CA GLU A 21 -2.41 -8.30 -11.52
C GLU A 21 -1.37 -7.77 -10.52
N GLY A 22 -1.16 -8.52 -9.44
CA GLY A 22 -0.19 -8.23 -8.38
C GLY A 22 -0.71 -7.25 -7.35
N SER A 23 -1.76 -6.49 -7.67
CA SER A 23 -2.38 -5.56 -6.73
C SER A 23 -3.16 -6.30 -5.65
N PHE A 24 -3.09 -5.77 -4.43
CA PHE A 24 -3.52 -6.47 -3.22
C PHE A 24 -3.00 -7.91 -3.12
N SER A 25 -1.82 -8.19 -3.69
CA SER A 25 -1.27 -9.55 -3.76
C SER A 25 -2.23 -10.57 -4.40
N ASN A 26 -3.14 -10.13 -5.29
CA ASN A 26 -4.22 -10.94 -5.87
C ASN A 26 -5.25 -11.50 -4.86
N SER A 27 -5.35 -10.88 -3.68
CA SER A 27 -6.24 -11.35 -2.61
C SER A 27 -7.72 -11.12 -2.94
N LEU A 28 -8.48 -12.22 -3.00
CA LEU A 28 -9.94 -12.17 -3.18
C LEU A 28 -10.66 -11.56 -1.98
N THR A 29 -10.14 -11.72 -0.76
CA THR A 29 -10.72 -11.08 0.44
C THR A 29 -10.66 -9.57 0.30
N ALA A 30 -9.48 -9.02 -0.03
CA ALA A 30 -9.29 -7.59 -0.20
C ALA A 30 -10.17 -7.02 -1.32
N TRP A 31 -10.20 -7.69 -2.48
CA TRP A 31 -11.04 -7.30 -3.61
C TRP A 31 -12.54 -7.33 -3.26
N LYS A 32 -13.01 -8.37 -2.59
CA LYS A 32 -14.41 -8.50 -2.16
C LYS A 32 -14.82 -7.39 -1.20
N GLU A 33 -13.96 -7.07 -0.24
CA GLU A 33 -14.25 -6.07 0.80
C GLU A 33 -14.25 -4.64 0.25
N GLU A 34 -13.59 -4.37 -0.88
CA GLU A 34 -13.68 -3.07 -1.56
C GLU A 34 -15.13 -2.70 -1.91
N GLY A 35 -15.92 -3.68 -2.35
CA GLY A 35 -17.35 -3.45 -2.61
C GLY A 35 -18.15 -3.09 -1.35
N VAL A 36 -17.69 -3.54 -0.18
CA VAL A 36 -18.29 -3.17 1.12
C VAL A 36 -17.92 -1.74 1.46
N THR A 37 -16.63 -1.38 1.43
CA THR A 37 -16.18 -0.04 1.79
C THR A 37 -16.70 1.02 0.82
N MET A 38 -16.69 0.75 -0.49
CA MET A 38 -17.29 1.64 -1.48
C MET A 38 -18.78 1.87 -1.24
N ARG A 39 -19.52 0.88 -0.73
CA ARG A 39 -20.94 1.04 -0.37
C ARG A 39 -21.14 1.93 0.84
N GLU A 40 -20.22 1.89 1.81
CA GLU A 40 -20.24 2.81 2.95
C GLU A 40 -20.02 4.26 2.52
N GLN A 41 -19.15 4.47 1.53
CA GLN A 41 -18.72 5.80 1.06
C GLN A 41 -19.62 6.38 -0.04
N PHE A 42 -20.19 5.52 -0.89
CA PHE A 42 -21.02 5.88 -2.03
C PHE A 42 -22.29 5.02 -2.10
N PRO A 43 -23.14 5.01 -1.07
CA PRO A 43 -24.33 4.16 -1.05
C PRO A 43 -25.25 4.37 -2.26
N GLN A 44 -25.30 5.60 -2.80
CA GLN A 44 -26.07 5.96 -3.99
C GLN A 44 -25.59 5.24 -5.26
N ALA A 45 -24.32 4.86 -5.35
CA ALA A 45 -23.78 4.13 -6.50
C ALA A 45 -24.18 2.66 -6.52
N PHE A 46 -24.79 2.15 -5.45
CA PHE A 46 -25.27 0.77 -5.36
C PHE A 46 -26.78 0.66 -5.65
N SER A 47 -27.29 1.52 -6.53
CA SER A 47 -28.70 1.57 -6.90
C SER A 47 -29.11 0.48 -7.88
N ASN A 48 -28.20 0.03 -8.76
CA ASN A 48 -28.50 -1.00 -9.76
C ASN A 48 -27.24 -1.78 -10.21
N LYS A 49 -27.42 -2.77 -11.08
CA LYS A 49 -26.34 -3.68 -11.52
C LYS A 49 -25.21 -3.00 -12.32
N ASN A 50 -25.48 -1.84 -12.92
CA ASN A 50 -24.53 -1.15 -13.80
C ASN A 50 -23.85 0.05 -13.12
N SER A 51 -24.31 0.44 -11.94
CA SER A 51 -23.85 1.64 -11.22
C SER A 51 -22.65 1.39 -10.31
N ALA A 52 -22.43 0.16 -9.83
CA ALA A 52 -21.22 -0.21 -9.12
C ALA A 52 -20.65 -1.51 -9.71
N LYS A 53 -19.48 -1.42 -10.35
CA LYS A 53 -18.77 -2.58 -10.92
C LYS A 53 -17.41 -2.74 -10.27
N PHE A 54 -17.06 -3.99 -9.99
CA PHE A 54 -15.76 -4.38 -9.43
C PHE A 54 -15.16 -5.41 -10.37
N LEU A 55 -14.08 -5.03 -11.04
CA LEU A 55 -13.41 -5.81 -12.07
C LEU A 55 -12.04 -6.26 -11.55
N MET A 56 -11.57 -7.39 -12.05
CA MET A 56 -10.29 -7.94 -11.64
C MET A 56 -9.56 -8.55 -12.83
N PHE A 57 -8.23 -8.50 -12.80
CA PHE A 57 -7.34 -8.83 -13.92
C PHE A 57 -7.59 -10.20 -14.57
N HIS A 58 -8.09 -11.18 -13.82
CA HIS A 58 -8.28 -12.55 -14.28
C HIS A 58 -9.73 -12.88 -14.73
N MET A 59 -10.61 -11.89 -14.86
CA MET A 59 -11.99 -12.12 -15.33
C MET A 59 -12.04 -12.51 -16.81
N TYR A 60 -11.14 -11.95 -17.62
CA TYR A 60 -10.93 -12.31 -19.03
C TYR A 60 -9.43 -12.50 -19.32
N PRO A 61 -9.04 -13.26 -20.36
CA PRO A 61 -7.64 -13.43 -20.74
C PRO A 61 -6.92 -12.09 -20.98
N TYR A 62 -7.63 -11.09 -21.52
CA TYR A 62 -7.15 -9.72 -21.64
C TYR A 62 -8.25 -8.77 -21.19
N MET A 63 -7.98 -7.97 -20.16
CA MET A 63 -8.95 -7.03 -19.62
C MET A 63 -9.01 -5.71 -20.39
N LYS A 64 -8.02 -5.42 -21.25
CA LYS A 64 -7.89 -4.13 -21.94
C LYS A 64 -9.19 -3.69 -22.60
N GLN A 65 -9.85 -4.56 -23.35
CA GLN A 65 -11.06 -4.14 -24.05
C GLN A 65 -12.25 -3.90 -23.09
N THR A 66 -12.43 -4.73 -22.07
CA THR A 66 -13.45 -4.52 -21.04
C THR A 66 -13.25 -3.17 -20.34
N ILE A 67 -12.01 -2.84 -19.98
CA ILE A 67 -11.68 -1.56 -19.34
C ILE A 67 -11.89 -0.39 -20.30
N LYS A 68 -11.53 -0.52 -21.58
CA LYS A 68 -11.81 0.50 -22.60
C LYS A 68 -13.30 0.77 -22.75
N GLU A 69 -14.14 -0.26 -22.65
CA GLU A 69 -15.59 -0.11 -22.70
C GLU A 69 -16.14 0.64 -21.49
N GLU A 70 -15.67 0.32 -20.27
CA GLU A 70 -16.05 1.08 -19.07
C GLU A 70 -15.55 2.53 -19.12
N LEU A 71 -14.34 2.77 -19.62
CA LEU A 71 -13.80 4.13 -19.81
C LEU A 71 -14.57 4.96 -20.84
N ARG A 72 -15.24 4.32 -21.81
CA ARG A 72 -16.03 4.99 -22.84
C ARG A 72 -17.46 5.31 -22.40
N ARG A 73 -17.93 4.71 -21.31
CA ARG A 73 -19.28 4.93 -20.81
C ARG A 73 -19.48 6.38 -20.39
N ASP A 74 -20.50 7.01 -20.97
CA ASP A 74 -20.86 8.40 -20.72
C ASP A 74 -21.40 8.68 -19.32
N ASP A 75 -21.85 7.64 -18.62
CA ASP A 75 -22.48 7.70 -17.30
C ASP A 75 -21.50 7.44 -16.15
N VAL A 76 -20.26 6.98 -16.40
CA VAL A 76 -19.32 6.69 -15.32
C VAL A 76 -18.81 7.99 -14.69
N ASP A 77 -18.77 8.02 -13.37
CA ASP A 77 -18.34 9.18 -12.58
C ASP A 77 -16.92 9.02 -12.05
N LEU A 78 -16.65 7.86 -11.46
CA LEU A 78 -15.38 7.50 -10.84
C LEU A 78 -14.88 6.16 -11.36
N ILE A 79 -13.62 6.12 -11.76
CA ILE A 79 -12.89 4.85 -11.85
C ILE A 79 -11.71 4.82 -10.87
N LEU A 80 -11.60 3.72 -10.13
CA LEU A 80 -10.41 3.38 -9.35
C LEU A 80 -9.61 2.29 -10.06
N PHE A 81 -8.32 2.50 -10.22
CA PHE A 81 -7.36 1.52 -10.73
C PHE A 81 -6.38 1.16 -9.62
N HIS A 82 -6.44 -0.08 -9.13
CA HIS A 82 -5.44 -0.69 -8.26
C HIS A 82 -4.52 -1.55 -9.12
N GLU A 83 -3.37 -1.00 -9.53
CA GLU A 83 -2.51 -1.66 -10.50
C GLU A 83 -1.05 -1.21 -10.40
N HIS A 84 -0.17 -1.86 -11.17
CA HIS A 84 1.13 -1.30 -11.46
C HIS A 84 1.03 -0.28 -12.59
N GLY A 85 1.94 0.68 -12.58
CA GLY A 85 2.00 1.71 -13.61
C GLY A 85 3.43 2.15 -13.93
N MET A 86 3.58 2.66 -15.14
CA MET A 86 4.71 3.43 -15.65
C MET A 86 4.16 4.75 -16.20
N PRO A 87 4.98 5.77 -16.45
CA PRO A 87 4.49 6.99 -17.09
C PRO A 87 3.72 6.69 -18.38
N GLU A 88 4.21 5.75 -19.19
CA GLU A 88 3.69 5.39 -20.50
C GLU A 88 2.64 4.26 -20.51
N ARG A 89 2.36 3.64 -19.35
CA ARG A 89 1.56 2.40 -19.31
C ARG A 89 0.80 2.17 -18.00
N GLN A 90 -0.45 1.73 -18.15
CA GLN A 90 -1.29 1.08 -17.15
C GLN A 90 -1.18 -0.44 -17.33
N TYR A 91 -0.73 -1.17 -16.31
CA TYR A 91 -0.69 -2.63 -16.37
C TYR A 91 -2.02 -3.22 -15.91
N LEU A 92 -2.70 -3.94 -16.80
CA LEU A 92 -4.01 -4.49 -16.52
C LEU A 92 -3.92 -5.98 -16.16
N THR A 93 -3.71 -6.81 -17.17
CA THR A 93 -3.68 -8.26 -17.02
C THR A 93 -2.25 -8.75 -16.92
N GLY A 94 -2.08 -9.84 -16.18
CA GLY A 94 -0.87 -10.63 -16.22
C GLY A 94 -0.70 -11.44 -17.49
N ILE A 95 0.18 -12.42 -17.43
CA ILE A 95 0.26 -13.45 -18.46
C ILE A 95 -1.10 -14.18 -18.48
N PRO A 96 -1.85 -14.12 -19.59
CA PRO A 96 -3.18 -14.70 -19.65
C PRO A 96 -3.16 -16.19 -19.29
N LEU A 97 -4.14 -16.62 -18.48
CA LEU A 97 -4.36 -18.04 -18.24
C LEU A 97 -4.85 -18.70 -19.53
N SER A 98 -3.96 -19.44 -20.17
CA SER A 98 -4.24 -20.16 -21.41
C SER A 98 -5.12 -21.38 -21.14
N LYS A 99 -6.17 -21.56 -21.96
CA LYS A 99 -7.00 -22.77 -21.96
C LYS A 99 -6.40 -23.79 -22.93
N GLY A 100 -5.82 -24.86 -22.41
CA GLY A 100 -5.26 -25.97 -23.20
C GLY A 100 -3.73 -25.99 -23.25
N ALA A 101 -3.18 -27.18 -23.54
CA ALA A 101 -1.74 -27.44 -23.49
C ALA A 101 -0.95 -26.59 -24.51
N GLU A 102 -1.46 -26.43 -25.73
CA GLU A 102 -0.79 -25.67 -26.79
C GLU A 102 -0.66 -24.18 -26.45
N ALA A 103 -1.75 -23.56 -25.97
CA ALA A 103 -1.76 -22.16 -25.58
C ALA A 103 -0.84 -21.89 -24.36
N ASN A 104 -0.75 -22.84 -23.42
CA ASN A 104 0.21 -22.77 -22.31
C ASN A 104 1.66 -22.88 -22.81
N MET A 105 1.91 -23.81 -23.74
CA MET A 105 3.22 -23.96 -24.35
C MET A 105 3.64 -22.67 -25.06
N GLU A 106 2.78 -22.05 -25.88
CA GLU A 106 3.11 -20.81 -26.59
C GLU A 106 3.36 -19.62 -25.65
N ALA A 107 2.58 -19.49 -24.57
CA ALA A 107 2.84 -18.49 -23.53
C ALA A 107 4.22 -18.71 -22.87
N GLY A 108 4.58 -19.96 -22.60
CA GLY A 108 5.91 -20.33 -22.11
C GLY A 108 7.03 -20.00 -23.10
N LYS A 109 6.87 -20.34 -24.38
CA LYS A 109 7.84 -20.00 -25.44
C LYS A 109 8.07 -18.49 -25.54
N ARG A 110 7.01 -17.68 -25.41
CA ARG A 110 7.10 -16.21 -25.41
C ARG A 110 8.04 -15.68 -24.31
N LEU A 111 7.99 -16.25 -23.11
CA LEU A 111 8.89 -15.87 -22.02
C LEU A 111 10.37 -16.10 -22.38
N PHE A 112 10.68 -17.26 -22.95
CA PHE A 112 12.04 -17.57 -23.41
C PHE A 112 12.48 -16.63 -24.54
N ARG A 113 11.62 -16.39 -25.55
CA ARG A 113 11.91 -15.46 -26.64
C ARG A 113 12.21 -14.05 -26.11
N ASN A 114 11.35 -13.52 -25.23
CA ASN A 114 11.52 -12.19 -24.64
C ASN A 114 12.83 -12.07 -23.86
N TRP A 115 13.23 -13.12 -23.16
CA TRP A 115 14.44 -13.10 -22.37
C TRP A 115 15.71 -13.23 -23.24
N LEU A 116 15.67 -14.01 -24.33
CA LEU A 116 16.77 -14.05 -25.33
C LEU A 116 16.98 -12.70 -26.03
N ARG A 117 15.89 -11.97 -26.30
CA ARG A 117 15.91 -10.63 -26.93
C ARG A 117 16.61 -9.57 -26.08
N LYS A 118 16.80 -9.79 -24.77
CA LYS A 118 17.58 -8.90 -23.89
C LYS A 118 19.08 -8.90 -24.23
N ASN A 119 19.56 -9.86 -25.00
CA ASN A 119 20.95 -9.93 -25.45
C ASN A 119 21.01 -9.87 -26.98
N LYS A 120 22.18 -9.53 -27.53
CA LYS A 120 22.42 -9.54 -28.97
C LYS A 120 22.18 -10.94 -29.56
N GLN A 121 21.54 -11.00 -30.73
CA GLN A 121 21.35 -12.24 -31.48
C GLN A 121 22.71 -12.94 -31.71
N GLY A 122 22.75 -14.25 -31.50
CA GLY A 122 23.98 -15.05 -31.65
C GLY A 122 25.05 -14.82 -30.58
N SER A 123 24.76 -14.06 -29.51
CA SER A 123 25.70 -13.91 -28.40
C SER A 123 25.95 -15.23 -27.68
N GLU A 124 27.18 -15.45 -27.21
CA GLU A 124 27.57 -16.61 -26.41
C GLU A 124 26.64 -16.78 -25.20
N LYS A 125 26.28 -15.67 -24.56
CA LYS A 125 25.31 -15.63 -23.47
C LYS A 125 23.99 -16.30 -23.88
N ASN A 126 23.41 -15.96 -25.03
CA ASN A 126 22.16 -16.60 -25.48
C ASN A 126 22.31 -18.12 -25.70
N GLU A 127 23.46 -18.59 -26.18
CA GLU A 127 23.69 -20.04 -26.36
C GLU A 127 23.85 -20.77 -25.02
N GLN A 128 24.55 -20.16 -24.05
CA GLN A 128 24.63 -20.70 -22.68
C GLN A 128 23.24 -20.80 -22.04
N LEU A 129 22.39 -19.80 -22.23
CA LEU A 129 21.04 -19.75 -21.66
C LEU A 129 20.11 -20.79 -22.28
N LYS A 130 20.11 -20.92 -23.61
CA LYS A 130 19.38 -22.00 -24.29
C LYS A 130 19.83 -23.36 -23.76
N SER A 131 21.13 -23.59 -23.63
CA SER A 131 21.67 -24.88 -23.16
C SER A 131 21.26 -25.19 -21.72
N ALA A 132 21.35 -24.19 -20.84
CA ALA A 132 20.90 -24.29 -19.46
C ALA A 132 19.40 -24.61 -19.36
N TRP A 133 18.55 -23.90 -20.11
CA TRP A 133 17.10 -24.12 -20.10
C TRP A 133 16.68 -25.45 -20.70
N LYS A 134 17.29 -25.91 -21.80
CA LYS A 134 17.06 -27.26 -22.34
C LYS A 134 17.36 -28.32 -21.28
N SER A 135 18.47 -28.18 -20.57
CA SER A 135 18.87 -29.14 -19.53
C SER A 135 17.95 -29.12 -18.31
N TYR A 136 17.60 -27.92 -17.83
CA TYR A 136 16.81 -27.74 -16.61
C TYR A 136 15.33 -28.06 -16.82
N TYR A 137 14.70 -27.46 -17.85
CA TYR A 137 13.28 -27.62 -18.13
C TYR A 137 12.96 -28.82 -19.02
N LYS A 138 13.97 -29.53 -19.53
CA LYS A 138 13.81 -30.66 -20.46
C LYS A 138 13.03 -30.30 -21.73
N ILE A 139 13.31 -29.11 -22.27
CA ILE A 139 12.73 -28.57 -23.50
C ILE A 139 13.72 -28.63 -24.67
N ASP A 140 13.25 -28.48 -25.91
CA ASP A 140 14.08 -28.49 -27.13
C ASP A 140 14.25 -27.10 -27.77
N SER A 141 14.87 -27.02 -28.95
CA SER A 141 15.11 -25.75 -29.65
C SER A 141 13.85 -25.06 -30.17
N THR A 142 12.74 -25.77 -30.34
CA THR A 142 11.48 -25.19 -30.83
C THR A 142 10.91 -24.16 -29.86
N TRP A 143 11.29 -24.24 -28.57
CA TRP A 143 10.91 -23.26 -27.55
C TRP A 143 11.54 -21.88 -27.74
N PHE A 144 12.60 -21.80 -28.54
CA PHE A 144 13.32 -20.57 -28.85
C PHE A 144 13.07 -20.08 -30.28
N ALA A 145 12.30 -20.84 -31.08
CA ALA A 145 12.05 -20.52 -32.48
C ALA A 145 11.37 -19.14 -32.61
N GLY A 146 11.81 -18.35 -33.60
CA GLY A 146 11.27 -17.00 -33.86
C GLY A 146 11.70 -15.94 -32.84
N ALA A 147 12.66 -16.21 -31.95
CA ALA A 147 13.13 -15.21 -30.98
C ALA A 147 13.64 -13.90 -31.63
N PHE A 148 14.18 -13.96 -32.85
CA PHE A 148 14.68 -12.79 -33.58
C PHE A 148 14.00 -12.61 -34.95
N ASP A 149 12.89 -13.32 -35.18
CA ASP A 149 12.08 -13.16 -36.38
C ASP A 149 11.18 -11.93 -36.27
N LYS A 150 11.08 -11.13 -37.34
CA LYS A 150 10.36 -9.85 -37.31
C LYS A 150 8.86 -10.03 -37.09
N GLU A 151 8.24 -11.01 -37.74
CA GLU A 151 6.79 -11.26 -37.61
C GLU A 151 6.46 -11.80 -36.22
N GLN A 152 7.28 -12.69 -35.69
CA GLN A 152 7.11 -13.19 -34.33
C GLN A 152 7.33 -12.11 -33.27
N ILE A 153 8.30 -11.20 -33.46
CA ILE A 153 8.50 -10.03 -32.59
C ILE A 153 7.23 -9.17 -32.61
N LYS A 154 6.72 -8.83 -33.80
CA LYS A 154 5.49 -8.04 -33.94
C LYS A 154 4.31 -8.70 -33.24
N LYS A 155 4.13 -10.01 -33.41
CA LYS A 155 3.09 -10.79 -32.73
C LYS A 155 3.22 -10.74 -31.21
N ASP A 156 4.42 -11.00 -30.68
CA ASP A 156 4.68 -10.96 -29.23
C ASP A 156 4.48 -9.53 -28.66
N SER A 157 4.83 -8.49 -29.43
CA SER A 157 4.61 -7.08 -29.04
C SER A 157 3.14 -6.69 -29.03
N LEU A 158 2.34 -7.10 -30.02
CA LEU A 158 0.90 -6.85 -30.04
C LEU A 158 0.19 -7.52 -28.86
N ASP A 159 0.61 -8.74 -28.56
CA ASP A 159 0.14 -9.49 -27.41
C ASP A 159 0.51 -8.79 -26.09
N ASP A 160 1.76 -8.34 -25.94
CA ASP A 160 2.19 -7.59 -24.76
C ASP A 160 1.41 -6.28 -24.57
N VAL A 161 1.20 -5.50 -25.64
CA VAL A 161 0.42 -4.26 -25.61
C VAL A 161 -1.05 -4.52 -25.25
N SER A 162 -1.59 -5.72 -25.52
CA SER A 162 -2.96 -6.07 -25.13
C SER A 162 -3.15 -6.31 -23.63
N MET A 163 -2.06 -6.46 -22.87
CA MET A 163 -2.07 -6.62 -21.41
C MET A 163 -2.12 -5.30 -20.64
N GLY A 164 -2.13 -4.15 -21.32
CA GLY A 164 -2.18 -2.84 -20.67
C GLY A 164 -2.74 -1.73 -21.57
N ILE A 165 -3.05 -0.57 -20.97
CA ILE A 165 -3.35 0.66 -21.74
C ILE A 165 -2.05 1.44 -21.86
N VAL A 166 -1.64 1.75 -23.09
CA VAL A 166 -0.47 2.59 -23.38
C VAL A 166 -0.94 4.00 -23.77
N LEU A 167 -0.02 4.98 -23.80
CA LEU A 167 -0.34 6.38 -24.11
C LEU A 167 -1.18 6.54 -25.38
N GLU A 168 -0.84 5.83 -26.45
CA GLU A 168 -1.51 5.94 -27.74
C GLU A 168 -2.97 5.45 -27.72
N ASP A 169 -3.33 4.59 -26.76
CA ASP A 169 -4.71 4.15 -26.60
C ASP A 169 -5.60 5.27 -26.04
N VAL A 170 -5.09 6.11 -25.14
CA VAL A 170 -5.91 7.02 -24.31
C VAL A 170 -6.69 8.02 -25.17
N PRO A 171 -6.09 8.73 -26.15
CA PRO A 171 -6.85 9.60 -27.05
C PRO A 171 -7.91 8.85 -27.88
N ALA A 172 -7.67 7.58 -28.23
CA ALA A 172 -8.62 6.75 -28.97
C ALA A 172 -9.74 6.17 -28.08
N ILE A 173 -9.51 6.08 -26.77
CA ILE A 173 -10.52 5.71 -25.79
C ILE A 173 -11.49 6.87 -25.59
N ASN A 174 -10.99 8.11 -25.50
CA ASN A 174 -11.72 9.28 -25.02
C ASN A 174 -12.39 9.02 -23.67
N PRO A 175 -11.61 8.88 -22.58
CA PRO A 175 -12.13 8.54 -21.25
C PRO A 175 -13.21 9.53 -20.78
N ASN A 176 -14.34 8.97 -20.38
CA ASN A 176 -15.51 9.67 -19.88
C ASN A 176 -15.69 9.73 -18.35
N PRO A 177 -15.07 8.87 -17.52
CA PRO A 177 -15.12 9.05 -16.07
C PRO A 177 -14.63 10.43 -15.67
N ARG A 178 -15.40 11.16 -14.85
CA ARG A 178 -15.07 12.54 -14.47
C ARG A 178 -13.83 12.58 -13.60
N ILE A 179 -13.73 11.59 -12.72
CA ILE A 179 -12.58 11.36 -11.84
C ILE A 179 -12.00 9.98 -12.11
N VAL A 180 -10.68 9.91 -12.24
CA VAL A 180 -9.95 8.64 -12.32
C VAL A 180 -8.85 8.64 -11.26
N ILE A 181 -8.78 7.57 -10.46
CA ILE A 181 -7.76 7.38 -9.43
C ILE A 181 -6.84 6.24 -9.85
N PHE A 182 -5.57 6.56 -10.03
CA PHE A 182 -4.49 5.61 -10.25
C PHE A 182 -3.80 5.33 -8.91
N ASP A 183 -4.18 4.23 -8.27
CA ASP A 183 -3.43 3.60 -7.20
C ASP A 183 -2.27 2.77 -7.78
N ALA A 184 -1.44 3.46 -8.57
CA ALA A 184 -0.37 2.89 -9.37
C ALA A 184 0.86 3.79 -9.34
N CYS A 185 2.05 3.18 -9.45
CA CYS A 185 3.29 3.91 -9.57
C CYS A 185 3.31 4.71 -10.89
N TYR A 186 3.95 5.89 -10.88
CA TYR A 186 4.30 6.70 -12.05
C TYR A 186 3.20 7.15 -13.04
N ASN A 187 1.95 6.69 -12.96
CA ASN A 187 0.89 7.13 -13.88
C ASN A 187 0.53 8.63 -13.71
N GLY A 188 1.02 9.29 -12.65
CA GLY A 188 0.94 10.74 -12.46
C GLY A 188 2.31 11.43 -12.53
N ASP A 189 3.28 10.83 -13.23
CA ASP A 189 4.63 11.38 -13.35
C ASP A 189 4.69 12.56 -14.33
N PHE A 190 4.34 13.74 -13.82
CA PHE A 190 4.34 15.00 -14.55
C PHE A 190 5.74 15.49 -14.97
N ARG A 191 6.80 14.77 -14.64
CA ARG A 191 8.17 15.09 -15.08
C ARG A 191 8.43 14.62 -16.51
N GLU A 192 7.64 13.66 -16.99
CA GLU A 192 7.69 13.16 -18.36
C GLU A 192 6.88 14.06 -19.31
N GLU A 193 7.27 14.09 -20.60
CA GLU A 193 6.58 14.91 -21.62
C GLU A 193 5.13 14.46 -21.85
N SER A 194 4.88 13.15 -21.80
CA SER A 194 3.55 12.55 -21.84
C SER A 194 3.48 11.41 -20.83
N PHE A 195 2.34 11.32 -20.16
CA PHE A 195 2.09 10.33 -19.12
C PHE A 195 0.59 10.02 -19.04
N ILE A 196 0.25 8.81 -18.59
CA ILE A 196 -1.12 8.28 -18.54
C ILE A 196 -2.13 9.27 -17.94
N GLY A 197 -1.89 9.78 -16.73
CA GLY A 197 -2.82 10.69 -16.06
C GLY A 197 -3.03 12.00 -16.82
N GLY A 198 -2.00 12.50 -17.51
CA GLY A 198 -2.08 13.69 -18.36
C GLY A 198 -2.92 13.43 -19.61
N GLU A 199 -2.67 12.32 -20.30
CA GLU A 199 -3.42 11.94 -21.52
C GLU A 199 -4.92 11.79 -21.25
N TYR A 200 -5.31 11.28 -20.08
CA TYR A 200 -6.72 11.20 -19.68
C TYR A 200 -7.37 12.59 -19.61
N ILE A 201 -6.66 13.61 -19.12
CA ILE A 201 -7.15 14.99 -19.04
C ILE A 201 -7.25 15.63 -20.44
N PHE A 202 -6.28 15.38 -21.33
CA PHE A 202 -6.22 16.03 -22.64
C PHE A 202 -7.02 15.33 -23.74
N ALA A 203 -7.34 14.03 -23.61
CA ALA A 203 -8.21 13.31 -24.54
C ALA A 203 -9.60 13.97 -24.69
N LYS A 204 -10.39 13.68 -25.74
CA LYS A 204 -11.64 14.45 -25.99
C LYS A 204 -12.80 14.11 -25.04
N GLY A 205 -12.69 13.05 -24.25
CA GLY A 205 -13.74 12.60 -23.34
C GLY A 205 -13.97 13.54 -22.14
N LYS A 206 -14.81 13.10 -21.20
CA LYS A 206 -15.29 13.93 -20.07
C LYS A 206 -14.39 13.92 -18.83
N THR A 207 -13.25 13.22 -18.81
CA THR A 207 -12.35 13.25 -17.64
C THR A 207 -11.85 14.66 -17.33
N LEU A 208 -12.01 15.04 -16.07
CA LEU A 208 -11.64 16.36 -15.52
C LEU A 208 -10.50 16.27 -14.51
N VAL A 209 -10.40 15.13 -13.83
CA VAL A 209 -9.47 14.90 -12.73
C VAL A 209 -8.89 13.51 -12.86
N ALA A 210 -7.56 13.44 -12.86
CA ALA A 210 -6.79 12.24 -12.65
C ALA A 210 -6.00 12.41 -11.34
N ILE A 211 -6.03 11.41 -10.47
CA ILE A 211 -5.17 11.35 -9.29
C ILE A 211 -4.15 10.24 -9.54
N GLY A 212 -2.86 10.57 -9.53
CA GLY A 212 -1.80 9.61 -9.84
C GLY A 212 -0.53 9.90 -9.07
N ASN A 213 0.44 8.98 -9.12
CA ASN A 213 1.68 9.12 -8.37
C ASN A 213 2.87 9.40 -9.30
N SER A 214 3.80 10.25 -8.87
CA SER A 214 5.01 10.58 -9.64
C SER A 214 6.19 9.66 -9.35
N VAL A 215 6.07 8.79 -8.34
CA VAL A 215 7.11 7.86 -7.92
C VAL A 215 6.50 6.51 -7.58
N ASN A 216 7.35 5.53 -7.28
CA ASN A 216 6.93 4.30 -6.65
C ASN A 216 6.17 4.59 -5.35
N VAL A 217 4.95 4.07 -5.26
CA VAL A 217 4.16 4.10 -4.03
C VAL A 217 4.19 2.74 -3.36
N LEU A 218 4.00 2.74 -2.03
CA LEU A 218 3.75 1.52 -1.29
C LEU A 218 2.48 0.86 -1.87
N GLN A 219 2.68 -0.31 -2.47
CA GLN A 219 1.60 -1.20 -2.87
C GLN A 219 0.80 -1.50 -1.60
N ASP A 220 -0.49 -1.11 -1.55
CA ASP A 220 -1.40 -1.13 -0.39
C ASP A 220 -1.52 0.14 0.48
N LYS A 221 -1.47 1.34 -0.12
CA LYS A 221 -2.02 2.55 0.52
C LYS A 221 -3.55 2.48 0.61
N SER A 222 -4.14 3.14 1.61
CA SER A 222 -5.60 3.34 1.65
C SER A 222 -5.97 4.44 0.66
N SER A 223 -6.17 4.07 -0.61
CA SER A 223 -6.42 5.02 -1.70
C SER A 223 -7.83 5.62 -1.68
N SER A 224 -8.71 5.13 -0.79
CA SER A 224 -10.08 5.61 -0.64
C SER A 224 -10.37 6.29 0.70
N ASP A 225 -9.36 6.64 1.51
CA ASP A 225 -9.60 7.35 2.76
C ASP A 225 -10.49 8.60 2.52
N LEU A 226 -11.57 8.72 3.30
CA LEU A 226 -12.50 9.86 3.27
C LEU A 226 -13.10 10.18 1.89
N LEU A 227 -13.02 9.27 0.93
CA LEU A 227 -13.33 9.50 -0.48
C LEU A 227 -14.81 9.84 -0.72
N GLY A 228 -15.73 9.32 0.08
CA GLY A 228 -17.17 9.54 -0.02
C GLY A 228 -17.61 11.01 0.09
N ILE A 229 -16.78 11.88 0.66
CA ILE A 229 -17.11 13.32 0.71
C ILE A 229 -17.24 13.92 -0.69
N ILE A 230 -16.57 13.39 -1.73
CA ILE A 230 -16.74 13.91 -3.09
C ILE A 230 -18.18 13.67 -3.58
N GLY A 231 -18.81 12.56 -3.17
CA GLY A 231 -20.21 12.26 -3.48
C GLY A 231 -21.21 13.11 -2.70
N LEU A 232 -20.75 13.79 -1.66
CA LEU A 232 -21.52 14.77 -0.89
C LEU A 232 -21.37 16.20 -1.44
N GLY A 233 -20.67 16.38 -2.56
CA GLY A 233 -20.49 17.67 -3.23
C GLY A 233 -19.31 18.50 -2.72
N TYR A 234 -18.33 17.86 -2.09
CA TYR A 234 -17.03 18.49 -1.83
C TYR A 234 -16.16 18.43 -3.08
N ARG A 235 -15.29 19.42 -3.22
CA ARG A 235 -14.35 19.49 -4.35
C ARG A 235 -13.27 18.42 -4.18
N VAL A 236 -12.74 17.93 -5.30
CA VAL A 236 -11.61 16.98 -5.26
C VAL A 236 -10.43 17.57 -4.48
N GLY A 237 -10.11 18.86 -4.67
CA GLY A 237 -9.05 19.54 -3.93
C GLY A 237 -9.32 19.65 -2.43
N GLU A 238 -10.59 19.70 -1.99
CA GLU A 238 -10.93 19.67 -0.56
C GLU A 238 -10.69 18.28 0.04
N TRP A 239 -11.00 17.22 -0.72
CA TRP A 239 -10.66 15.84 -0.33
C TRP A 239 -9.15 15.60 -0.31
N ALA A 240 -8.43 16.03 -1.35
CA ALA A 240 -6.98 15.87 -1.42
C ALA A 240 -6.22 16.57 -0.28
N GLN A 241 -6.73 17.70 0.23
CA GLN A 241 -6.16 18.37 1.42
C GLN A 241 -6.22 17.51 2.70
N LEU A 242 -7.07 16.48 2.72
CA LEU A 242 -7.24 15.58 3.85
C LEU A 242 -6.39 14.31 3.71
N THR A 243 -6.05 13.89 2.49
CA THR A 243 -5.54 12.53 2.22
C THR A 243 -4.28 12.47 1.38
N ASN A 244 -3.89 13.53 0.68
CA ASN A 244 -2.71 13.48 -0.18
C ASN A 244 -1.43 13.24 0.61
N ILE A 245 -0.60 12.35 0.05
CA ILE A 245 0.79 12.15 0.41
C ILE A 245 1.70 12.84 -0.61
N LEU A 246 2.99 12.94 -0.32
CA LEU A 246 3.96 13.64 -1.18
C LEU A 246 4.06 13.03 -2.59
N GLU A 247 3.79 11.74 -2.70
CA GLU A 247 3.86 10.97 -3.93
C GLU A 247 2.62 11.16 -4.83
N SER A 248 1.49 11.61 -4.27
CA SER A 248 0.19 11.66 -4.96
C SER A 248 -0.18 13.08 -5.42
N HIS A 249 -0.58 13.19 -6.70
CA HIS A 249 -0.85 14.45 -7.38
C HIS A 249 -2.24 14.49 -7.98
N ILE A 250 -2.86 15.67 -7.97
CA ILE A 250 -4.06 15.95 -8.76
C ILE A 250 -3.60 16.51 -10.10
N ILE A 251 -4.04 15.88 -11.19
CA ILE A 251 -3.84 16.31 -12.57
C ILE A 251 -5.21 16.70 -13.12
N GLY A 252 -5.32 17.89 -13.72
CA GLY A 252 -6.60 18.46 -14.16
C GLY A 252 -7.17 19.49 -13.17
N ASP A 253 -8.49 19.53 -13.00
CA ASP A 253 -9.17 20.60 -12.25
C ASP A 253 -9.57 20.19 -10.81
N PRO A 254 -8.85 20.64 -9.77
CA PRO A 254 -9.14 20.27 -8.37
C PRO A 254 -10.44 20.90 -7.84
N THR A 255 -11.05 21.84 -8.58
CA THR A 255 -12.27 22.54 -8.19
C THR A 255 -13.54 21.86 -8.70
N PHE A 256 -13.42 20.77 -9.45
CA PHE A 256 -14.54 19.92 -9.81
C PHE A 256 -15.20 19.33 -8.55
N MET A 257 -16.53 19.26 -8.58
CA MET A 257 -17.37 18.66 -7.54
C MET A 257 -18.62 18.10 -8.21
N PHE A 258 -19.12 16.99 -7.68
CA PHE A 258 -20.43 16.47 -8.04
C PHE A 258 -21.55 17.27 -7.36
N LYS A 259 -22.76 17.13 -7.86
CA LYS A 259 -23.96 17.59 -7.18
C LYS A 259 -24.20 16.76 -5.92
N GLY A 260 -24.22 17.40 -4.76
CA GLY A 260 -24.48 16.75 -3.48
C GLY A 260 -25.87 16.12 -3.41
N HIS A 261 -25.98 14.95 -2.78
CA HIS A 261 -27.24 14.26 -2.56
C HIS A 261 -27.97 14.84 -1.33
N LYS A 262 -29.01 15.66 -1.58
CA LYS A 262 -29.79 16.45 -0.59
C LYS A 262 -29.04 17.63 0.03
N ALA A 263 -29.77 18.50 0.74
CA ALA A 263 -29.30 19.69 1.45
C ALA A 263 -28.37 19.36 2.64
N SER A 264 -27.33 18.52 2.43
CA SER A 264 -26.22 18.42 3.36
C SER A 264 -25.62 19.81 3.45
N LYS A 265 -25.83 20.45 4.61
CA LYS A 265 -25.24 21.77 4.85
C LYS A 265 -23.74 21.58 4.78
N LYS A 266 -23.11 22.13 3.73
CA LYS A 266 -21.67 22.00 3.55
C LYS A 266 -20.97 22.42 4.84
N ILE A 267 -20.20 21.49 5.42
CA ILE A 267 -19.50 21.77 6.67
C ILE A 267 -18.36 22.75 6.37
N ASN A 268 -18.06 23.62 7.33
CA ASN A 268 -16.94 24.52 7.24
C ASN A 268 -15.65 23.75 7.57
N LEU A 269 -14.99 23.21 6.53
CA LEU A 269 -13.70 22.51 6.66
C LEU A 269 -12.58 23.34 7.27
N ARG A 270 -12.73 24.67 7.32
CA ARG A 270 -11.76 25.61 7.90
C ARG A 270 -12.07 25.99 9.35
N SER A 271 -13.16 25.47 9.93
CA SER A 271 -13.48 25.75 11.33
C SER A 271 -12.35 25.29 12.24
N THR A 272 -11.93 26.16 13.15
CA THR A 272 -10.97 25.86 14.22
C THR A 272 -11.67 25.63 15.56
N ASP A 273 -12.99 25.58 15.57
CA ASP A 273 -13.80 25.43 16.78
C ASP A 273 -14.02 23.95 17.13
N ILE A 274 -13.59 23.54 18.33
CA ILE A 274 -13.72 22.16 18.81
C ILE A 274 -15.21 21.79 19.00
N PRO A 275 -16.04 22.58 19.73
CA PRO A 275 -17.48 22.40 19.80
C PRO A 275 -18.16 22.18 18.45
N TYR A 276 -17.78 22.94 17.41
CA TYR A 276 -18.27 22.72 16.06
C TYR A 276 -17.98 21.30 15.55
N TRP A 277 -16.73 20.83 15.63
CA TRP A 277 -16.37 19.49 15.14
C TRP A 277 -16.97 18.36 15.96
N LEU A 278 -17.12 18.54 17.28
CA LEU A 278 -17.87 17.62 18.14
C LEU A 278 -19.34 17.54 17.73
N LYS A 279 -19.96 18.68 17.37
CA LYS A 279 -21.32 18.70 16.83
C LYS A 279 -21.40 17.96 15.50
N VAL A 280 -20.51 18.25 14.55
CA VAL A 280 -20.44 17.55 13.25
C VAL A 280 -20.33 16.04 13.45
N PHE A 281 -19.41 15.57 14.31
CA PHE A 281 -19.24 14.14 14.60
C PHE A 281 -20.52 13.49 15.15
N LYS A 282 -21.25 14.20 16.03
CA LYS A 282 -22.47 13.70 16.66
C LYS A 282 -23.68 13.70 15.72
N THR A 283 -23.83 14.70 14.86
CA THR A 283 -25.05 14.91 14.07
C THR A 283 -25.01 14.25 12.69
N GLU A 284 -23.83 14.22 12.07
CA GLU A 284 -23.68 13.67 10.72
C GLU A 284 -23.78 12.14 10.73
N GLN A 285 -24.32 11.56 9.67
CA GLN A 285 -24.48 10.10 9.56
C GLN A 285 -23.42 9.46 8.66
N HIS A 286 -22.90 10.20 7.68
CA HIS A 286 -21.95 9.67 6.72
C HIS A 286 -20.59 9.34 7.39
N PRO A 287 -20.04 8.12 7.23
CA PRO A 287 -18.82 7.70 7.91
C PRO A 287 -17.64 8.61 7.61
N ASP A 288 -17.46 9.02 6.36
CA ASP A 288 -16.34 9.89 5.99
C ASP A 288 -16.44 11.31 6.57
N ILE A 289 -17.65 11.86 6.77
CA ILE A 289 -17.80 13.17 7.41
C ILE A 289 -17.46 13.08 8.91
N LYS A 290 -17.83 11.97 9.57
CA LYS A 290 -17.37 11.68 10.93
C LYS A 290 -15.85 11.52 10.98
N GLY A 291 -15.27 10.82 10.00
CA GLY A 291 -13.83 10.69 9.83
C GLY A 291 -13.13 12.04 9.73
N VAL A 292 -13.64 12.94 8.88
CA VAL A 292 -13.15 14.33 8.77
C VAL A 292 -13.19 15.04 10.14
N ALA A 293 -14.29 14.91 10.89
CA ALA A 293 -14.39 15.51 12.21
C ALA A 293 -13.32 14.97 13.18
N LEU A 294 -13.04 13.67 13.17
CA LEU A 294 -11.97 13.07 14.00
C LEU A 294 -10.58 13.63 13.63
N HIS A 295 -10.27 13.73 12.34
CA HIS A 295 -9.02 14.33 11.85
C HIS A 295 -8.90 15.81 12.23
N LYS A 296 -10.00 16.56 12.18
CA LYS A 296 -10.01 17.98 12.59
C LYS A 296 -9.81 18.13 14.08
N LEU A 297 -10.47 17.32 14.90
CA LEU A 297 -10.24 17.28 16.35
C LEU A 297 -8.80 16.89 16.70
N PHE A 298 -8.19 16.00 15.91
CA PHE A 298 -6.79 15.61 16.07
C PHE A 298 -5.83 16.77 15.80
N ASN A 299 -6.07 17.52 14.73
CA ASN A 299 -5.28 18.70 14.39
C ASN A 299 -5.46 19.83 15.41
N LEU A 300 -6.66 19.96 15.98
CA LEU A 300 -6.98 20.91 17.05
C LEU A 300 -6.53 20.45 18.44
N LYS A 301 -5.87 19.29 18.55
CA LYS A 301 -5.36 18.72 19.81
C LYS A 301 -6.45 18.60 20.89
N TYR A 302 -7.64 18.16 20.50
CA TYR A 302 -8.73 17.95 21.46
C TYR A 302 -8.33 16.89 22.51
N ALA A 303 -8.27 17.29 23.79
CA ALA A 303 -7.70 16.48 24.86
C ALA A 303 -8.40 15.12 25.05
N ALA A 304 -9.73 15.05 24.91
CA ALA A 304 -10.48 13.81 25.07
C ALA A 304 -10.62 12.99 23.77
N LEU A 305 -9.85 13.33 22.72
CA LEU A 305 -9.90 12.61 21.45
C LEU A 305 -9.52 11.12 21.60
N PRO A 306 -8.48 10.70 22.34
CA PRO A 306 -8.14 9.27 22.47
C PRO A 306 -9.30 8.43 23.00
N GLN A 307 -10.08 8.98 23.92
CA GLN A 307 -11.29 8.34 24.43
C GLN A 307 -12.38 8.26 23.36
N LEU A 308 -12.69 9.39 22.72
CA LEU A 308 -13.67 9.44 21.63
C LEU A 308 -13.33 8.45 20.52
N LEU A 309 -12.06 8.35 20.12
CA LEU A 309 -11.57 7.41 19.13
C LEU A 309 -11.85 5.96 19.58
N THR A 310 -11.44 5.61 20.79
CA THR A 310 -11.66 4.25 21.35
C THR A 310 -13.14 3.85 21.33
N GLU A 311 -14.01 4.75 21.81
CA GLU A 311 -15.46 4.54 21.84
C GLU A 311 -16.03 4.41 20.42
N THR A 312 -15.54 5.22 19.48
CA THR A 312 -15.95 5.20 18.07
C THR A 312 -15.59 3.88 17.40
N TYR A 313 -14.39 3.34 17.65
CA TYR A 313 -13.98 2.07 17.05
C TYR A 313 -14.92 0.93 17.43
N HIS A 314 -15.27 0.83 18.71
CA HIS A 314 -16.09 -0.27 19.22
C HIS A 314 -17.59 -0.13 18.92
N SER A 315 -18.06 1.09 18.59
CA SER A 315 -19.48 1.35 18.31
C SER A 315 -19.79 1.52 16.82
N SER A 316 -18.81 1.84 15.98
CA SER A 316 -19.04 2.13 14.56
C SER A 316 -19.26 0.84 13.74
N PRO A 317 -20.37 0.73 12.99
CA PRO A 317 -20.56 -0.37 12.05
C PRO A 317 -19.68 -0.21 10.80
N TYR A 318 -19.23 1.01 10.50
CA TYR A 318 -18.52 1.34 9.26
C TYR A 318 -17.02 1.04 9.35
N ALA A 319 -16.53 0.20 8.44
CA ALA A 319 -15.12 -0.14 8.30
C ALA A 319 -14.27 1.10 8.03
N MET A 320 -14.72 2.01 7.17
CA MET A 320 -13.94 3.21 6.82
C MET A 320 -13.77 4.16 8.01
N LEU A 321 -14.78 4.29 8.88
CA LEU A 321 -14.66 5.11 10.10
C LEU A 321 -13.75 4.43 11.14
N ARG A 322 -13.85 3.11 11.31
CA ARG A 322 -12.92 2.35 12.17
C ARG A 322 -11.48 2.47 11.69
N LEU A 323 -11.25 2.51 10.38
CA LEU A 323 -9.92 2.72 9.79
C LEU A 323 -9.37 4.11 10.12
N GLN A 324 -10.18 5.17 10.06
CA GLN A 324 -9.73 6.51 10.46
C GLN A 324 -9.34 6.56 11.95
N VAL A 325 -10.10 5.86 12.81
CA VAL A 325 -9.75 5.72 14.22
C VAL A 325 -8.40 5.02 14.39
N TYR A 326 -8.21 3.91 13.68
CA TYR A 326 -6.95 3.17 13.68
C TYR A 326 -5.75 4.06 13.28
N HIS A 327 -5.90 4.89 12.24
CA HIS A 327 -4.86 5.84 11.83
C HIS A 327 -4.52 6.89 12.89
N LEU A 328 -5.54 7.43 13.57
CA LEU A 328 -5.34 8.50 14.56
C LEU A 328 -4.83 8.00 15.91
N LEU A 329 -5.27 6.82 16.37
CA LEU A 329 -4.84 6.28 17.67
C LEU A 329 -3.35 5.95 17.72
N GLN A 330 -2.72 5.65 16.58
CA GLN A 330 -1.27 5.38 16.48
C GLN A 330 -0.39 6.51 17.00
N PHE A 331 -0.89 7.75 17.00
CA PHE A 331 -0.13 8.92 17.43
C PHE A 331 -0.07 9.08 18.94
N TYR A 332 -0.93 8.37 19.69
CA TYR A 332 -1.02 8.48 21.14
C TYR A 332 -0.21 7.40 21.84
N ASN A 333 0.50 7.79 22.91
CA ASN A 333 1.35 6.88 23.68
C ASN A 333 0.78 6.54 25.07
N ASP A 334 -0.55 6.53 25.19
CA ASP A 334 -1.29 6.23 26.43
C ASP A 334 -1.71 4.74 26.57
N GLY A 335 -1.23 3.88 25.66
CA GLY A 335 -1.52 2.44 25.64
C GLY A 335 -2.87 2.05 25.02
N ARG A 336 -3.74 3.00 24.64
CA ARG A 336 -5.03 2.68 24.01
C ARG A 336 -4.87 2.00 22.66
N PHE A 337 -3.90 2.44 21.86
CA PHE A 337 -3.62 1.79 20.57
C PHE A 337 -3.20 0.33 20.77
N GLU A 338 -2.33 0.04 21.73
CA GLU A 338 -1.92 -1.34 22.06
C GLU A 338 -3.10 -2.20 22.52
N LYS A 339 -4.02 -1.63 23.30
CA LYS A 339 -5.26 -2.31 23.71
C LYS A 339 -6.18 -2.57 22.52
N LEU A 340 -6.32 -1.59 21.62
CA LEU A 340 -7.11 -1.72 20.40
C LEU A 340 -6.60 -2.89 19.55
N LEU A 341 -5.29 -2.99 19.33
CA LEU A 341 -4.66 -4.02 18.50
C LEU A 341 -5.08 -5.45 18.88
N LYS A 342 -5.27 -5.72 20.18
CA LYS A 342 -5.71 -7.04 20.69
C LYS A 342 -7.11 -7.43 20.23
N THR A 343 -7.93 -6.46 19.83
CA THR A 343 -9.29 -6.67 19.30
C THR A 343 -9.38 -6.44 17.80
N SER A 344 -8.61 -5.49 17.25
CA SER A 344 -8.69 -5.11 15.84
C SER A 344 -8.04 -6.12 14.89
N VAL A 345 -7.21 -7.03 15.39
CA VAL A 345 -6.79 -8.23 14.63
C VAL A 345 -7.96 -9.15 14.25
N TYR A 346 -9.13 -8.98 14.89
CA TYR A 346 -10.37 -9.69 14.57
C TYR A 346 -11.43 -8.78 13.93
N ASP A 347 -11.06 -7.57 13.46
CA ASP A 347 -12.00 -6.66 12.78
C ASP A 347 -12.62 -7.35 11.54
N PRO A 348 -13.90 -7.12 11.22
CA PRO A 348 -14.50 -7.64 9.98
C PRO A 348 -13.78 -7.19 8.70
N TYR A 349 -13.07 -6.07 8.72
CA TYR A 349 -12.34 -5.54 7.58
C TYR A 349 -10.87 -6.01 7.57
N GLU A 350 -10.48 -6.74 6.51
CA GLU A 350 -9.15 -7.35 6.32
C GLU A 350 -8.03 -6.33 6.44
N PHE A 351 -8.21 -5.14 5.86
CA PHE A 351 -7.17 -4.12 5.90
C PHE A 351 -6.84 -3.70 7.34
N ILE A 352 -7.86 -3.59 8.21
CA ILE A 352 -7.65 -3.30 9.63
C ILE A 352 -6.96 -4.49 10.32
N ARG A 353 -7.41 -5.73 10.09
CA ARG A 353 -6.74 -6.93 10.65
C ARG A 353 -5.26 -6.94 10.28
N ARG A 354 -4.97 -6.81 8.98
CA ARG A 354 -3.64 -6.84 8.39
C ARG A 354 -2.73 -5.76 8.95
N LYS A 355 -3.20 -4.50 9.01
CA LYS A 355 -2.42 -3.38 9.57
C LYS A 355 -2.24 -3.54 11.08
N SER A 356 -3.23 -4.09 11.78
CA SER A 356 -3.12 -4.40 13.21
C SER A 356 -2.01 -5.41 13.50
N THR A 357 -1.99 -6.53 12.76
CA THR A 357 -0.90 -7.53 12.85
C THR A 357 0.46 -6.90 12.57
N TYR A 358 0.57 -6.10 11.50
CA TYR A 358 1.81 -5.40 11.18
C TYR A 358 2.28 -4.47 12.31
N SER A 359 1.35 -3.72 12.91
CA SER A 359 1.65 -2.81 14.01
C SER A 359 2.10 -3.52 15.27
N MET A 360 1.58 -4.72 15.57
CA MET A 360 2.05 -5.52 16.69
C MET A 360 3.56 -5.80 16.58
N GLY A 361 4.02 -6.21 15.40
CA GLY A 361 5.45 -6.40 15.12
C GLY A 361 6.25 -5.11 15.20
N ARG A 362 5.73 -3.99 14.67
CA ARG A 362 6.38 -2.66 14.72
C ARG A 362 6.44 -2.05 16.12
N ILE A 363 5.58 -2.49 17.04
CA ILE A 363 5.67 -2.14 18.47
C ILE A 363 6.67 -3.05 19.17
N GLY A 364 6.63 -4.35 18.90
CA GLY A 364 7.63 -5.32 19.38
C GLY A 364 7.50 -5.73 20.84
N LYS A 365 6.30 -5.64 21.42
CA LYS A 365 6.04 -6.07 22.81
C LYS A 365 5.57 -7.51 22.84
N ASP A 366 6.19 -8.33 23.69
CA ASP A 366 5.89 -9.77 23.81
C ASP A 366 4.43 -10.10 24.09
N VAL A 367 3.65 -9.16 24.65
CA VAL A 367 2.20 -9.30 24.85
C VAL A 367 1.43 -9.61 23.56
N PHE A 368 2.00 -9.30 22.39
CA PHE A 368 1.39 -9.59 21.09
C PHE A 368 1.73 -10.97 20.51
N ILE A 369 2.71 -11.68 21.09
CA ILE A 369 3.16 -13.00 20.60
C ILE A 369 2.00 -13.99 20.45
N PRO A 370 1.07 -14.15 21.43
CA PRO A 370 -0.05 -15.07 21.29
C PRO A 370 -0.99 -14.74 20.12
N TYR A 371 -1.19 -13.46 19.84
CA TYR A 371 -2.04 -13.00 18.74
C TYR A 371 -1.37 -13.24 17.38
N ILE A 372 -0.09 -12.90 17.25
CA ILE A 372 0.71 -13.16 16.03
C ILE A 372 0.75 -14.66 15.73
N ALA A 373 0.96 -15.50 16.76
CA ALA A 373 0.95 -16.96 16.63
C ALA A 373 -0.42 -17.46 16.15
N SER A 374 -1.51 -16.98 16.76
CA SER A 374 -2.87 -17.37 16.39
C SER A 374 -3.19 -17.03 14.94
N ILE A 375 -2.86 -15.81 14.50
CA ILE A 375 -3.08 -15.35 13.12
C ILE A 375 -2.29 -16.22 12.13
N TYR A 376 -1.01 -16.48 12.42
CA TYR A 376 -0.17 -17.32 11.54
C TYR A 376 -0.75 -18.72 11.33
N LEU A 377 -1.37 -19.29 12.37
CA LEU A 377 -1.91 -20.66 12.36
C LEU A 377 -3.34 -20.76 11.81
N ASN A 378 -4.18 -19.75 12.03
CA ASN A 378 -5.62 -19.86 11.78
C ASN A 378 -6.12 -19.07 10.56
N ASP A 379 -5.42 -18.03 10.13
CA ASP A 379 -5.90 -17.12 9.07
C ASP A 379 -5.44 -17.56 7.67
N GLY A 380 -5.52 -18.86 7.39
CA GLY A 380 -5.03 -19.46 6.14
C GLY A 380 -5.73 -18.95 4.87
N LEU A 381 -6.95 -18.42 4.99
CA LEU A 381 -7.72 -17.82 3.88
C LEU A 381 -7.41 -16.33 3.67
N ASP A 382 -6.81 -15.67 4.66
CA ASP A 382 -6.41 -14.27 4.60
C ASP A 382 -4.89 -14.18 4.49
N GLU A 383 -4.38 -14.60 3.33
CA GLU A 383 -2.94 -14.78 3.08
C GLU A 383 -2.09 -13.55 3.40
N ARG A 384 -2.62 -12.34 3.20
CA ARG A 384 -1.93 -11.07 3.48
C ARG A 384 -1.85 -10.77 4.97
N VAL A 385 -2.86 -11.14 5.74
CA VAL A 385 -2.87 -11.02 7.20
C VAL A 385 -1.85 -12.02 7.77
N ARG A 386 -1.90 -13.27 7.30
CA ARG A 386 -0.93 -14.33 7.65
C ARG A 386 0.50 -13.93 7.28
N PHE A 387 0.71 -13.37 6.10
CA PHE A 387 2.00 -12.86 5.65
C PHE A 387 2.54 -11.79 6.60
N ASN A 388 1.70 -10.84 7.04
CA ASN A 388 2.13 -9.85 8.03
C ASN A 388 2.48 -10.47 9.39
N ALA A 389 1.85 -11.57 9.80
CA ALA A 389 2.28 -12.31 10.99
C ALA A 389 3.69 -12.90 10.80
N GLU A 390 4.00 -13.48 9.62
CA GLU A 390 5.36 -13.96 9.31
C GLU A 390 6.40 -12.83 9.37
N PHE A 391 6.06 -11.63 8.91
CA PHE A 391 6.93 -10.45 8.98
C PHE A 391 7.19 -9.96 10.40
N CYS A 392 6.38 -10.36 11.38
CA CYS A 392 6.61 -10.02 12.77
C CYS A 392 7.66 -10.93 13.43
N PHE A 393 7.98 -12.09 12.85
CA PHE A 393 8.74 -13.12 13.58
C PHE A 393 10.11 -12.65 14.05
N ASP A 394 10.83 -11.92 13.22
CA ASP A 394 12.14 -11.33 13.52
C ASP A 394 12.07 -9.98 14.21
N LEU A 395 10.87 -9.46 14.48
CA LEU A 395 10.67 -8.25 15.28
C LEU A 395 10.31 -8.57 16.74
N MET A 396 9.92 -9.82 17.02
CA MET A 396 9.58 -10.31 18.37
C MET A 396 10.74 -11.05 19.03
N ASP A 397 10.61 -11.36 20.33
CA ASP A 397 11.44 -12.39 20.96
C ASP A 397 11.18 -13.74 20.29
N MET A 398 12.12 -14.15 19.43
CA MET A 398 11.99 -15.37 18.62
C MET A 398 11.90 -16.64 19.46
N LYS A 399 12.47 -16.67 20.67
CA LYS A 399 12.39 -17.85 21.56
C LYS A 399 10.99 -17.97 22.13
N LYS A 400 10.43 -16.87 22.65
CA LYS A 400 9.06 -16.83 23.17
C LYS A 400 8.04 -17.10 22.07
N LEU A 401 8.22 -16.50 20.90
CA LEU A 401 7.35 -16.75 19.74
C LEU A 401 7.39 -18.21 19.30
N LYS A 402 8.58 -18.82 19.22
CA LYS A 402 8.71 -20.25 18.91
C LYS A 402 7.96 -21.11 19.91
N SER A 403 8.13 -20.85 21.21
CA SER A 403 7.45 -21.60 22.26
C SER A 403 5.94 -21.48 22.14
N GLU A 404 5.43 -20.26 21.93
CA GLU A 404 3.99 -19.99 21.82
C GLU A 404 3.37 -20.69 20.61
N VAL A 405 3.97 -20.56 19.42
CA VAL A 405 3.45 -21.18 18.19
C VAL A 405 3.40 -22.70 18.35
N LEU A 406 4.46 -23.32 18.88
CA LEU A 406 4.47 -24.76 19.13
C LEU A 406 3.39 -25.16 20.14
N SER A 407 3.21 -24.39 21.21
CA SER A 407 2.15 -24.66 22.20
C SER A 407 0.76 -24.59 21.57
N GLN A 408 0.48 -23.59 20.73
CA GLN A 408 -0.82 -23.46 20.06
C GLN A 408 -1.06 -24.58 19.04
N ILE A 409 -0.02 -25.05 18.34
CA ILE A 409 -0.11 -26.23 17.46
C ILE A 409 -0.49 -27.47 18.28
N GLU A 410 0.17 -27.71 19.41
CA GLU A 410 -0.12 -28.87 20.26
C GLU A 410 -1.54 -28.82 20.82
N SER A 411 -1.98 -27.67 21.34
CA SER A 411 -3.30 -27.52 21.93
C SER A 411 -4.44 -27.44 20.92
N SER A 412 -4.16 -27.18 19.64
CA SER A 412 -5.21 -27.03 18.64
C SER A 412 -5.92 -28.35 18.36
N THR A 413 -7.26 -28.30 18.32
CA THR A 413 -8.12 -29.42 17.90
C THR A 413 -8.52 -29.35 16.42
N SER A 414 -8.29 -28.22 15.76
CA SER A 414 -8.74 -27.94 14.39
C SER A 414 -7.62 -28.07 13.34
N LEU A 415 -6.36 -27.97 13.74
CA LEU A 415 -5.23 -28.04 12.81
C LEU A 415 -5.01 -29.47 12.30
N TYR A 416 -5.08 -29.62 10.97
CA TYR A 416 -4.73 -30.87 10.27
C TYR A 416 -3.21 -30.95 10.04
N ASN A 417 -2.64 -32.17 10.16
CA ASN A 417 -1.23 -32.45 9.89
C ASN A 417 -0.27 -31.50 10.64
N LYS A 418 -0.33 -31.54 11.98
CA LYS A 418 0.50 -30.73 12.89
C LYS A 418 2.00 -30.85 12.61
N GLU A 419 2.49 -32.03 12.21
CA GLU A 419 3.90 -32.24 11.89
C GLU A 419 4.36 -31.41 10.68
N ASN A 420 3.57 -31.37 9.60
CA ASN A 420 3.89 -30.52 8.46
C ASN A 420 3.85 -29.02 8.83
N ILE A 421 2.90 -28.61 9.66
CA ILE A 421 2.80 -27.22 10.13
C ILE A 421 4.04 -26.84 10.94
N LYS A 422 4.52 -27.71 11.84
CA LYS A 422 5.77 -27.50 12.60
C LYS A 422 6.98 -27.37 11.67
N LEU A 423 7.05 -28.21 10.63
CA LEU A 423 8.14 -28.17 9.65
C LEU A 423 8.13 -26.86 8.86
N GLU A 424 6.96 -26.44 8.37
CA GLU A 424 6.79 -25.17 7.67
C GLU A 424 7.16 -23.98 8.56
N PHE A 425 6.64 -23.95 9.79
CA PHE A 425 6.95 -22.92 10.76
C PHE A 425 8.45 -22.85 11.04
N THR A 426 9.11 -23.99 11.27
CA THR A 426 10.55 -24.03 11.54
C THR A 426 11.36 -23.47 10.37
N ARG A 427 10.99 -23.84 9.13
CA ARG A 427 11.62 -23.30 7.91
C ARG A 427 11.44 -21.78 7.80
N LYS A 428 10.23 -21.27 8.06
CA LYS A 428 9.90 -19.85 8.04
C LYS A 428 10.66 -19.08 9.11
N MET A 429 10.64 -19.56 10.34
CA MET A 429 11.38 -18.98 11.48
C MET A 429 12.88 -18.90 11.18
N ASN A 430 13.48 -19.97 10.67
CA ASN A 430 14.90 -19.97 10.28
C ASN A 430 15.19 -18.98 9.15
N SER A 431 14.26 -18.80 8.20
CA SER A 431 14.40 -17.80 7.15
C SER A 431 14.37 -16.38 7.71
N ARG A 432 13.43 -16.07 8.62
CA ARG A 432 13.34 -14.76 9.25
C ARG A 432 14.54 -14.47 10.15
N MET A 433 15.08 -15.48 10.83
CA MET A 433 16.31 -15.36 11.62
C MET A 433 17.51 -14.92 10.76
N ARG A 434 17.71 -15.53 9.60
CA ARG A 434 18.79 -15.11 8.68
C ARG A 434 18.60 -13.69 8.14
N ILE A 435 17.36 -13.26 7.94
CA ILE A 435 17.08 -11.88 7.51
C ILE A 435 17.44 -10.89 8.62
N SER A 436 17.16 -11.23 9.88
CA SER A 436 17.41 -10.35 11.02
C SER A 436 18.89 -10.14 11.33
N GLU A 437 19.76 -11.06 10.92
CA GLU A 437 21.23 -10.92 11.01
C GLU A 437 21.72 -9.65 10.29
N MET A 438 21.06 -9.20 9.21
CA MET A 438 21.39 -7.93 8.55
C MET A 438 21.24 -6.72 9.48
N GLY A 439 20.38 -6.81 10.49
CA GLY A 439 20.24 -5.80 11.54
C GLY A 439 21.47 -5.71 12.45
N LEU A 440 22.22 -6.81 12.61
CA LEU A 440 23.46 -6.85 13.41
C LEU A 440 24.65 -6.30 12.63
N ASP A 441 24.65 -6.43 11.32
CA ASP A 441 25.73 -5.95 10.44
C ASP A 441 26.03 -4.46 10.66
N VAL A 442 25.01 -3.66 10.97
CA VAL A 442 25.14 -2.21 11.26
C VAL A 442 26.17 -1.95 12.36
N ALA A 443 26.15 -2.77 13.41
CA ALA A 443 26.99 -2.63 14.60
C ALA A 443 28.31 -3.40 14.52
N ASN A 444 28.59 -4.11 13.41
CA ASN A 444 29.79 -4.93 13.28
C ASN A 444 30.93 -4.12 12.63
N PRO A 445 31.99 -3.74 13.38
CA PRO A 445 33.10 -2.94 12.85
C PRO A 445 33.98 -3.72 11.86
N ASN A 446 33.90 -5.05 11.83
CA ASN A 446 34.71 -5.90 10.95
C ASN A 446 34.13 -6.01 9.53
N LEU A 447 32.92 -5.50 9.29
CA LEU A 447 32.28 -5.52 7.98
C LEU A 447 32.63 -4.29 7.15
N LYS A 448 32.56 -4.46 5.83
CA LYS A 448 32.69 -3.34 4.88
C LYS A 448 31.59 -2.32 5.12
N MET A 449 31.92 -1.03 4.97
CA MET A 449 30.97 0.07 5.14
C MET A 449 29.72 -0.09 4.27
N SER A 450 29.85 -0.61 3.04
CA SER A 450 28.71 -0.90 2.16
C SER A 450 27.72 -1.89 2.76
N SER A 451 28.21 -2.93 3.44
CA SER A 451 27.37 -3.92 4.12
C SER A 451 26.67 -3.31 5.33
N ARG A 452 27.40 -2.52 6.13
CA ARG A 452 26.81 -1.79 7.28
C ARG A 452 25.70 -0.84 6.82
N LEU A 453 25.92 -0.09 5.73
CA LEU A 453 24.92 0.82 5.15
C LEU A 453 23.71 0.10 4.54
N MET A 454 23.91 -1.11 3.99
CA MET A 454 22.82 -1.98 3.56
C MET A 454 21.97 -2.42 4.75
N GLY A 455 22.62 -2.82 5.85
CA GLY A 455 21.97 -3.09 7.13
C GLY A 455 21.11 -1.91 7.59
N VAL A 456 21.66 -0.69 7.58
CA VAL A 456 20.91 0.53 7.93
C VAL A 456 19.67 0.71 7.04
N SER A 457 19.80 0.48 5.74
CA SER A 457 18.68 0.63 4.80
C SER A 457 17.53 -0.34 5.09
N SER A 458 17.84 -1.53 5.61
CA SER A 458 16.84 -2.53 5.98
C SER A 458 15.98 -2.12 7.19
N LEU A 459 16.50 -1.25 8.06
CA LEU A 459 15.84 -0.80 9.29
C LEU A 459 14.58 0.04 9.03
N ARG A 460 14.46 0.64 7.84
CA ARG A 460 13.26 1.40 7.43
C ARG A 460 12.01 0.51 7.39
N ASN A 461 12.19 -0.76 7.04
CA ASN A 461 11.12 -1.75 6.94
C ASN A 461 11.05 -2.68 8.16
N ASN A 462 12.17 -2.86 8.87
CA ASN A 462 12.29 -3.81 9.99
C ASN A 462 12.79 -3.09 11.25
N SER A 463 11.89 -2.85 12.20
CA SER A 463 12.24 -2.18 13.46
C SER A 463 12.82 -3.20 14.46
N TYR A 464 14.10 -3.57 14.33
CA TYR A 464 14.73 -4.55 15.22
C TYR A 464 14.91 -4.02 16.66
N HIS A 465 13.86 -4.18 17.48
CA HIS A 465 13.76 -3.59 18.81
C HIS A 465 14.84 -4.04 19.80
N ILE A 466 15.23 -5.32 19.72
CA ILE A 466 16.27 -5.92 20.55
C ILE A 466 17.65 -5.31 20.25
N MET A 467 17.85 -4.75 19.06
CA MET A 467 19.12 -4.20 18.60
C MET A 467 19.26 -2.70 18.83
N VAL A 468 18.24 -2.02 19.36
CA VAL A 468 18.24 -0.55 19.54
C VAL A 468 19.46 -0.10 20.35
N ASP A 469 19.82 -0.79 21.44
CA ASP A 469 20.98 -0.43 22.25
C ASP A 469 22.31 -0.45 21.45
N ASN A 470 22.44 -1.35 20.48
CA ASN A 470 23.59 -1.39 19.59
C ASN A 470 23.60 -0.19 18.64
N TYR A 471 22.43 0.20 18.12
CA TYR A 471 22.30 1.36 17.25
C TYR A 471 22.61 2.68 17.98
N LEU A 472 22.14 2.83 19.22
CA LEU A 472 22.40 4.02 20.02
C LEU A 472 23.91 4.18 20.34
N LYS A 473 24.61 3.08 20.64
CA LYS A 473 26.08 3.10 20.84
C LYS A 473 26.84 3.64 19.63
N ILE A 474 26.38 3.33 18.41
CA ILE A 474 26.97 3.84 17.16
C ILE A 474 26.77 5.37 17.05
N LEU A 475 25.56 5.86 17.36
CA LEU A 475 25.28 7.30 17.36
C LEU A 475 26.11 8.05 18.41
N GLU A 476 26.33 7.43 19.56
CA GLU A 476 27.06 8.03 20.67
C GLU A 476 28.58 7.98 20.50
N ASN A 477 29.11 7.08 19.65
CA ASN A 477 30.53 6.94 19.41
C ASN A 477 31.10 8.12 18.60
N PRO A 478 32.05 8.92 19.14
CA PRO A 478 32.64 10.04 18.43
C PRO A 478 33.61 9.62 17.30
N THR A 479 34.15 8.40 17.35
CA THR A 479 35.12 7.92 16.35
C THR A 479 34.47 7.16 15.18
N GLU A 480 33.16 6.95 15.24
CA GLU A 480 32.43 6.24 14.19
C GLU A 480 32.25 7.12 12.93
N ASN A 481 32.14 6.45 11.78
CA ASN A 481 31.98 7.11 10.49
C ASN A 481 30.74 8.02 10.45
N LEU A 482 30.95 9.31 10.15
CA LEU A 482 29.90 10.33 10.11
C LEU A 482 28.73 9.96 9.18
N ASN A 483 29.01 9.46 7.98
CA ASN A 483 27.96 9.08 7.03
C ASN A 483 27.11 7.91 7.56
N LEU A 484 27.73 6.93 8.21
CA LEU A 484 26.99 5.85 8.87
C LEU A 484 26.07 6.39 9.96
N LYS A 485 26.56 7.29 10.82
CA LYS A 485 25.76 7.91 11.88
C LYS A 485 24.57 8.68 11.34
N ILE A 486 24.76 9.49 10.31
CA ILE A 486 23.67 10.25 9.65
C ILE A 486 22.62 9.30 9.08
N LYS A 487 23.04 8.27 8.33
CA LYS A 487 22.10 7.29 7.75
C LYS A 487 21.38 6.48 8.81
N LEU A 488 22.05 6.10 9.88
CA LEU A 488 21.44 5.40 11.01
C LEU A 488 20.42 6.28 11.74
N ALA A 489 20.76 7.55 11.99
CA ALA A 489 19.82 8.50 12.59
C ALA A 489 18.55 8.64 11.74
N GLU A 490 18.66 8.78 10.41
CA GLU A 490 17.51 8.82 9.51
C GLU A 490 16.68 7.54 9.57
N ALA A 491 17.33 6.37 9.53
CA ALA A 491 16.66 5.08 9.56
C ALA A 491 15.90 4.85 10.88
N LEU A 492 16.45 5.28 12.01
CA LEU A 492 15.78 5.23 13.32
C LEU A 492 14.53 6.11 13.38
N GLY A 493 14.42 7.13 12.52
CA GLY A 493 13.19 7.92 12.34
C GLY A 493 11.98 7.10 11.88
N TRP A 494 12.18 5.86 11.40
CA TRP A 494 11.11 4.94 11.04
C TRP A 494 10.59 4.11 12.22
N PHE A 495 11.16 4.23 13.42
CA PHE A 495 10.73 3.47 14.62
C PHE A 495 9.50 4.09 15.31
N THR A 496 8.57 4.66 14.54
CA THR A 496 7.42 5.46 15.02
C THR A 496 6.52 4.74 16.01
N LEU A 497 6.35 3.41 15.85
CA LEU A 497 5.53 2.58 16.76
C LEU A 497 6.36 1.82 17.80
N SER A 498 7.69 1.84 17.72
CA SER A 498 8.53 1.01 18.57
C SER A 498 8.31 1.33 20.05
N HIS A 499 8.23 0.30 20.89
CA HIS A 499 8.25 0.49 22.35
C HIS A 499 9.56 1.14 22.86
N ARG A 500 10.63 1.14 22.05
CA ARG A 500 11.93 1.77 22.32
C ARG A 500 12.04 3.21 21.78
N LYS A 501 10.98 3.78 21.17
CA LYS A 501 11.05 5.11 20.53
C LYS A 501 11.48 6.23 21.49
N GLY A 502 11.12 6.14 22.77
CA GLY A 502 11.58 7.08 23.80
C GLY A 502 13.10 7.09 23.98
N ASP A 503 13.74 5.92 23.98
CA ASP A 503 15.20 5.80 24.10
C ASP A 503 15.91 6.41 22.88
N ILE A 504 15.35 6.20 21.70
CA ILE A 504 15.86 6.78 20.44
C ILE A 504 15.77 8.31 20.50
N ILE A 505 14.61 8.87 20.88
CA ILE A 505 14.43 10.32 21.03
C ILE A 505 15.45 10.91 22.00
N ASN A 506 15.61 10.29 23.17
CA ASN A 506 16.52 10.75 24.22
C ASN A 506 17.98 10.72 23.77
N SER A 507 18.43 9.63 23.14
CA SER A 507 19.79 9.52 22.63
C SER A 507 20.04 10.50 21.49
N CYS A 508 19.10 10.65 20.55
CA CYS A 508 19.22 11.64 19.47
C CYS A 508 19.38 13.07 19.99
N LYS A 509 18.55 13.49 20.96
CA LYS A 509 18.64 14.81 21.58
C LYS A 509 19.95 14.99 22.35
N SER A 510 20.36 13.98 23.12
CA SER A 510 21.61 13.98 23.88
C SER A 510 22.85 14.14 22.98
N VAL A 511 22.92 13.37 21.89
CA VAL A 511 24.04 13.46 20.93
C VAL A 511 24.02 14.80 20.20
N ALA A 512 22.84 15.29 19.82
CA ALA A 512 22.70 16.60 19.16
C ALA A 512 23.17 17.77 20.05
N SER A 513 23.01 17.69 21.38
CA SER A 513 23.42 18.75 22.31
C SER A 513 24.92 18.76 22.65
N ARG A 514 25.69 17.75 22.24
CA ARG A 514 27.13 17.69 22.56
C ARG A 514 27.90 18.75 21.77
N ALA A 515 28.86 19.39 22.47
CA ALA A 515 29.83 20.25 21.80
C ALA A 515 30.65 19.43 20.79
N GLY A 516 30.80 19.96 19.57
CA GLY A 516 31.56 19.30 18.50
C GLY A 516 30.78 18.27 17.67
N THR A 517 29.48 18.07 17.91
CA THR A 517 28.64 17.28 16.98
C THR A 517 28.56 18.00 15.63
N ASP A 518 28.90 17.29 14.56
CA ASP A 518 28.79 17.77 13.17
C ASP A 518 27.38 18.30 12.86
N GLU A 519 27.30 19.38 12.09
CA GLU A 519 26.04 20.08 11.80
C GLU A 519 25.03 19.18 11.07
N LYS A 520 25.46 18.43 10.05
CA LYS A 520 24.56 17.55 9.29
C LYS A 520 24.03 16.41 10.15
N LEU A 521 24.88 15.88 11.03
CA LEU A 521 24.45 14.88 11.99
C LEU A 521 23.47 15.47 13.01
N ARG A 522 23.76 16.66 13.55
CA ARG A 522 22.87 17.34 14.50
C ARG A 522 21.48 17.55 13.91
N ASP A 523 21.40 18.03 12.67
CA ASP A 523 20.14 18.29 11.98
C ASP A 523 19.33 17.01 11.78
N GLU A 524 19.96 15.93 11.31
CA GLU A 524 19.25 14.66 11.12
C GLU A 524 18.83 14.03 12.44
N LEU A 525 19.64 14.13 13.52
CA LEU A 525 19.25 13.66 14.85
C LEU A 525 18.02 14.41 15.39
N LEU A 526 18.00 15.74 15.28
CA LEU A 526 16.87 16.56 15.73
C LEU A 526 15.62 16.28 14.89
N LYS A 527 15.77 16.13 13.58
CA LYS A 527 14.68 15.74 12.67
C LYS A 527 14.10 14.37 13.02
N THR A 528 14.95 13.38 13.30
CA THR A 528 14.52 12.05 13.76
C THR A 528 13.78 12.12 15.09
N ALA A 529 14.31 12.84 16.08
CA ALA A 529 13.65 13.03 17.36
C ALA A 529 12.25 13.67 17.18
N ASN A 530 12.17 14.78 16.44
CA ASN A 530 10.92 15.48 16.18
C ASN A 530 9.89 14.61 15.45
N ARG A 531 10.33 13.78 14.48
CA ARG A 531 9.46 12.84 13.77
C ARG A 531 8.84 11.81 14.74
N LEU A 532 9.64 11.25 15.63
CA LEU A 532 9.16 10.25 16.60
C LEU A 532 8.28 10.86 17.70
N GLU A 533 8.57 12.09 18.14
CA GLU A 533 7.77 12.79 19.15
C GLU A 533 6.33 13.06 18.71
N ILE A 534 6.06 13.17 17.40
CA ILE A 534 4.69 13.29 16.88
C ILE A 534 3.83 12.06 17.27
N TYR A 535 4.45 10.89 17.48
CA TYR A 535 3.80 9.63 17.91
C TYR A 535 3.86 9.40 19.42
N MET A 536 4.10 10.46 20.19
CA MET A 536 4.14 10.49 21.66
C MET A 536 3.00 11.32 22.26
N ARG A 537 1.94 11.62 21.50
CA ARG A 537 0.82 12.46 21.98
C ARG A 537 0.09 11.86 23.17
#